data_AF-A0A9E5MZ25-F1
#
_entry.id   AF-A0A9E5MZ25-F1
#
_cell.length_a   1.000
_cell.length_b   1.000
_cell.length_c   1.000
_cell.angle_alpha   90.00
_cell.angle_beta   90.00
_cell.angle_gamma   90.00
#
_symmetry.space_group_name_H-M   'P 1'
#
loop_
_entity.id
_entity.type
_entity.pdbx_description
1 polymer ?
#
loop_
_entity_poly.entity_id
_entity_poly.type
_entity_poly.pdbx_seq_one_letter_code
_entity_poly.pdbx_strand_id
1 'polypeptide(L)'
;MIIALSASAFDQNRQGSLAAGCNDFLAKPIRATKLMAKLQTHLGLEWLYEQPIDPAAKAPAAEDATGQTGQLAGPPPKMAAVLFDLARQGDVKAILRETERLEALGES
;
A
#
# COMPACT_ATOMS: atom_id res chain seq x y z
N MET A 1 -5.68 -4.75 -20.23
CA MET A 1 -4.34 -4.15 -20.00
C MET A 1 -3.57 -5.06 -19.06
N ILE A 2 -2.35 -5.43 -19.41
CA ILE A 2 -1.47 -6.32 -18.65
C ILE A 2 -0.11 -5.62 -18.51
N ILE A 3 0.37 -5.43 -17.27
CA ILE A 3 1.72 -4.93 -16.99
C ILE A 3 2.55 -6.09 -16.42
N ALA A 4 3.63 -6.47 -17.09
CA ALA A 4 4.54 -7.51 -16.62
C ALA A 4 5.48 -6.99 -15.51
N LEU A 5 5.74 -7.83 -14.50
CA LEU A 5 6.61 -7.53 -13.36
C LEU A 5 7.78 -8.52 -13.32
N SER A 6 9.02 -8.06 -13.48
CA SER A 6 10.21 -8.95 -13.45
C SER A 6 11.21 -8.59 -12.36
N ALA A 7 11.83 -9.62 -11.77
CA ALA A 7 12.96 -9.45 -10.85
C ALA A 7 14.24 -8.98 -11.55
N SER A 8 14.31 -9.10 -12.88
CA SER A 8 15.45 -8.66 -13.67
C SER A 8 15.00 -7.57 -14.65
N ALA A 9 15.77 -6.48 -14.67
CA ALA A 9 15.55 -5.32 -15.53
C ALA A 9 16.18 -5.47 -16.92
N PHE A 10 16.69 -6.66 -17.30
CA PHE A 10 17.30 -6.87 -18.61
C PHE A 10 16.27 -6.71 -19.74
N ASP A 11 16.71 -6.13 -20.86
CA ASP A 11 15.86 -5.82 -22.01
C ASP A 11 15.20 -7.07 -22.63
N GLN A 12 15.81 -8.24 -22.50
CA GLN A 12 15.25 -9.51 -22.96
C GLN A 12 13.93 -9.84 -22.24
N ASN A 13 13.85 -9.59 -20.94
CA ASN A 13 12.62 -9.80 -20.18
C ASN A 13 11.53 -8.82 -20.59
N ARG A 14 11.93 -7.57 -20.85
CA ARG A 14 11.03 -6.53 -21.35
C ARG A 14 10.47 -6.89 -22.72
N GLN A 15 11.34 -7.24 -23.67
CA GLN A 15 10.94 -7.62 -25.03
C GLN A 15 10.08 -8.88 -25.03
N GLY A 16 10.44 -9.90 -24.25
CA GLY A 16 9.63 -11.12 -24.13
C GLY A 16 8.24 -10.85 -23.58
N SER A 17 8.12 -9.97 -22.58
CA SER A 17 6.83 -9.58 -22.01
C SER A 17 5.94 -8.85 -23.03
N LEU A 18 6.52 -7.91 -23.79
CA LEU A 18 5.79 -7.18 -24.82
C LEU A 18 5.38 -8.10 -25.98
N ALA A 19 6.27 -9.00 -26.40
CA ALA A 19 5.96 -10.00 -27.43
C ALA A 19 4.85 -10.96 -27.01
N ALA A 20 4.73 -11.26 -25.71
CA ALA A 20 3.64 -12.05 -25.14
C ALA A 20 2.30 -11.28 -25.04
N GLY A 21 2.22 -10.05 -25.55
CA GLY A 21 1.00 -9.24 -25.54
C GLY A 21 0.81 -8.39 -24.29
N CYS A 22 1.82 -8.25 -23.43
CA CYS A 22 1.75 -7.29 -22.33
C CYS A 22 1.77 -5.85 -22.87
N ASN A 23 0.96 -4.98 -22.26
CA ASN A 23 0.90 -3.56 -22.60
C ASN A 23 2.12 -2.81 -22.08
N ASP A 24 2.72 -3.26 -20.98
CA ASP A 24 3.88 -2.61 -20.38
C ASP A 24 4.69 -3.56 -19.49
N PHE A 25 5.81 -3.06 -18.99
CA PHE A 25 6.77 -3.78 -18.15
C PHE A 25 7.29 -2.90 -17.01
N LEU A 26 7.47 -3.48 -15.84
CA LEU A 26 8.14 -2.89 -14.67
C LEU A 26 9.13 -3.89 -14.07
N ALA A 27 10.36 -3.42 -13.84
CA ALA A 27 11.34 -4.16 -13.05
C ALA A 27 11.09 -3.97 -11.55
N LYS A 28 11.34 -5.02 -10.77
CA LYS A 28 11.39 -4.98 -9.31
C LYS A 28 12.69 -4.28 -8.85
N PRO A 29 12.69 -3.61 -7.68
CA PRO A 29 11.53 -3.37 -6.82
C PRO A 29 10.57 -2.36 -7.43
N ILE A 30 9.27 -2.61 -7.28
CA ILE A 30 8.22 -1.76 -7.85
C ILE A 30 8.13 -0.49 -7.03
N ARG A 31 8.28 0.66 -7.69
CA ARG A 31 8.03 1.97 -7.08
C ARG A 31 6.58 2.35 -7.34
N ALA A 32 5.82 2.64 -6.27
CA ALA A 32 4.40 2.99 -6.36
C ALA A 32 4.14 4.14 -7.35
N THR A 33 4.99 5.18 -7.32
CA THR A 33 4.90 6.31 -8.27
C THR A 33 5.00 5.89 -9.73
N LYS A 34 5.87 4.94 -10.08
CA LYS A 34 6.00 4.42 -11.44
C LYS A 34 4.80 3.58 -11.86
N LEU A 35 4.25 2.79 -10.95
CA LEU A 35 3.05 2.00 -11.21
C LEU A 35 1.84 2.92 -11.45
N MET A 36 1.64 3.90 -10.56
CA MET A 36 0.55 4.88 -10.69
C MET A 36 0.66 5.66 -12.00
N ALA A 37 1.84 6.12 -12.40
CA ALA A 37 2.02 6.78 -13.69
C ALA A 37 1.59 5.89 -14.88
N LYS A 38 1.95 4.60 -14.86
CA LYS A 38 1.53 3.66 -15.92
C LYS A 38 0.03 3.44 -15.92
N LEU A 39 -0.59 3.24 -14.75
CA LEU A 39 -2.05 3.12 -14.65
C LEU A 39 -2.74 4.37 -15.19
N GLN A 40 -2.24 5.55 -14.85
CA GLN A 40 -2.76 6.81 -15.34
C GLN A 40 -2.71 6.90 -16.87
N THR A 41 -1.56 6.59 -17.48
CA THR A 41 -1.40 6.63 -18.94
C THR A 41 -2.29 5.62 -19.66
N HIS A 42 -2.34 4.37 -19.19
CA HIS A 42 -3.03 3.30 -19.91
C HIS A 42 -4.55 3.28 -19.68
N LEU A 43 -5.03 3.85 -18.56
CA LEU A 43 -6.46 3.89 -18.21
C LEU A 43 -7.06 5.30 -18.32
N GLY A 44 -6.26 6.33 -18.61
CA GLY A 44 -6.73 7.71 -18.72
C GLY A 44 -7.23 8.28 -17.39
N LEU A 45 -6.58 7.95 -16.28
CA LEU A 45 -7.04 8.35 -14.94
C LEU A 45 -6.59 9.76 -14.57
N GLU A 46 -7.33 10.37 -13.64
CA GLU A 46 -6.92 11.58 -12.93
C GLU A 46 -6.81 11.25 -11.43
N TRP A 47 -5.69 11.64 -10.82
CA TRP A 47 -5.45 11.37 -9.40
C TRP A 47 -6.02 12.50 -8.54
N LEU A 48 -6.99 12.15 -7.70
CA LEU A 48 -7.48 13.04 -6.65
C LEU A 48 -6.57 12.86 -5.42
N TYR A 49 -5.70 13.84 -5.17
CA TYR A 49 -4.89 13.87 -3.97
C TYR A 49 -5.62 14.67 -2.90
N GLU A 50 -5.71 14.12 -1.69
CA GLU A 50 -6.16 14.88 -0.54
C GLU A 50 -5.15 16.02 -0.30
N GLN A 51 -5.64 17.25 -0.32
CA GLN A 51 -4.79 18.37 0.06
C GLN A 51 -4.46 18.19 1.55
N PRO A 52 -3.19 18.39 1.95
CA PRO A 52 -2.87 18.42 3.37
C PRO A 52 -3.76 19.47 4.02
N ILE A 53 -4.61 19.02 4.94
CA ILE A 53 -5.46 19.89 5.73
C ILE A 53 -4.50 20.83 6.46
N ASP A 54 -4.53 22.11 6.10
CA ASP A 54 -3.77 23.12 6.82
C ASP A 54 -4.36 23.20 8.24
N PRO A 55 -3.61 22.81 9.29
CA PRO A 55 -4.14 22.80 10.64
C PRO A 55 -4.51 24.21 11.15
N ALA A 56 -4.13 25.27 10.43
CA ALA A 56 -4.53 26.65 10.71
C ALA A 56 -5.95 27.00 10.23
N ALA A 57 -6.59 26.17 9.39
CA ALA A 57 -7.95 26.41 8.89
C ALA A 57 -9.02 25.68 9.75
N LYS A 58 -9.19 26.12 11.00
CA LYS A 58 -10.46 25.97 11.77
C LYS A 58 -11.14 27.34 11.73
N ALA A 59 -12.39 27.53 11.28
CA ALA A 59 -13.69 27.03 11.74
C ALA A 59 -14.81 27.71 10.86
N PRO A 60 -16.16 27.49 11.02
CA PRO A 60 -16.86 26.73 12.06
C PRO A 60 -17.94 25.72 11.59
N ALA A 61 -18.24 24.80 12.52
CA ALA A 61 -19.48 24.05 12.75
C ALA A 61 -20.41 23.73 11.55
N ALA A 62 -20.40 22.47 11.16
CA ALA A 62 -21.63 21.73 10.86
C ALA A 62 -21.60 20.45 11.69
N GLU A 63 -22.39 20.46 12.75
CA GLU A 63 -22.76 19.30 13.54
C GLU A 63 -23.65 18.41 12.65
N ASP A 64 -23.28 17.13 12.53
CA ASP A 64 -24.14 15.96 12.24
C ASP A 64 -23.39 14.93 11.39
N ALA A 65 -22.52 14.17 12.07
CA ALA A 65 -22.22 12.80 11.68
C ALA A 65 -21.79 12.02 12.92
N THR A 66 -22.73 11.25 13.45
CA THR A 66 -22.50 10.21 14.46
C THR A 66 -21.65 9.09 13.84
N GLY A 67 -20.38 9.36 13.59
CA GLY A 67 -19.38 8.36 13.25
C GLY A 67 -18.42 8.29 14.42
N GLN A 68 -18.50 7.24 15.23
CA GLN A 68 -17.52 6.99 16.26
C GLN A 68 -16.13 6.98 15.61
N THR A 69 -15.36 8.05 15.78
CA THR A 69 -13.90 7.97 15.80
C THR A 69 -13.53 7.21 17.06
N GLY A 70 -13.84 5.91 17.07
CA GLY A 70 -13.26 4.98 18.01
C GLY A 70 -11.76 5.11 17.83
N GLN A 71 -11.10 5.67 18.82
CA GLN A 71 -9.65 5.71 18.89
C GLN A 71 -9.18 4.27 18.75
N LEU A 72 -8.76 3.89 17.54
CA LEU A 72 -8.27 2.56 17.25
C LEU A 72 -7.00 2.43 18.09
N ALA A 73 -7.12 1.79 19.24
CA ALA A 73 -5.99 1.52 20.11
C ALA A 73 -5.07 0.57 19.32
N GLY A 74 -4.05 1.14 18.69
CA GLY A 74 -3.06 0.37 17.96
C GLY A 74 -2.33 -0.58 18.90
N PRO A 75 -1.70 -1.65 18.36
CA PRO A 75 -0.93 -2.57 19.16
C PRO A 75 0.18 -1.82 19.92
N PRO A 76 0.55 -2.26 21.15
CA PRO A 76 1.66 -1.72 21.89
C PRO A 76 2.91 -1.51 21.01
N PRO A 77 3.73 -0.46 21.24
CA PRO A 77 4.82 -0.09 20.35
C PRO A 77 5.82 -1.22 20.05
N LYS A 78 6.03 -2.12 21.04
CA LYS A 78 6.89 -3.30 20.88
C LYS A 78 6.32 -4.30 19.87
N MET A 79 5.01 -4.51 19.88
CA MET A 79 4.31 -5.41 18.94
C MET A 79 4.27 -4.80 17.54
N ALA A 80 4.03 -3.49 17.45
CA ALA A 80 4.06 -2.77 16.18
C ALA A 80 5.44 -2.86 15.50
N ALA A 81 6.53 -2.76 16.26
CA ALA A 81 7.89 -2.90 15.74
C ALA A 81 8.15 -4.28 15.12
N VAL A 82 7.70 -5.36 15.76
CA VAL A 82 7.86 -6.72 15.25
C VAL A 82 7.10 -6.91 13.93
N LEU A 83 5.84 -6.50 13.87
CA LEU A 83 5.04 -6.57 12.64
C LEU A 83 5.67 -5.73 11.52
N PHE A 84 6.20 -4.56 11.85
CA PHE A 84 6.89 -3.70 10.90
C PHE A 84 8.16 -4.35 10.33
N ASP A 85 8.97 -4.97 11.19
CA ASP A 85 10.19 -5.67 10.75
C ASP A 85 9.89 -6.86 9.84
N LEU A 86 8.84 -7.63 10.15
CA LEU A 86 8.38 -8.74 9.32
C LEU A 86 7.83 -8.25 7.97
N ALA A 87 7.08 -7.15 7.96
CA ALA A 87 6.61 -6.50 6.73
C ALA A 87 7.78 -6.01 5.86
N ARG A 88 8.81 -5.43 6.48
CA ARG A 88 10.03 -4.99 5.77
C ARG A 88 10.79 -6.14 5.13
N GLN A 89 10.73 -7.33 5.74
CA GLN A 89 11.33 -8.57 5.22
C GLN A 89 10.46 -9.30 4.20
N GLY A 90 9.17 -8.93 4.09
CA GLY A 90 8.22 -9.55 3.17
C GLY A 90 7.75 -10.95 3.61
N ASP A 91 7.97 -11.33 4.87
CA ASP A 91 7.54 -12.64 5.39
C ASP A 91 6.07 -12.60 5.83
N VAL A 92 5.17 -12.69 4.83
CA VAL A 92 3.71 -12.67 5.05
C VAL A 92 3.24 -13.77 6.00
N LYS A 93 3.88 -14.95 5.97
CA LYS A 93 3.51 -16.08 6.85
C LYS A 93 3.88 -15.81 8.30
N ALA A 94 5.00 -15.12 8.55
CA ALA A 94 5.37 -14.71 9.89
C ALA A 94 4.45 -13.60 10.42
N ILE A 95 4.04 -12.66 9.57
CA ILE A 95 3.08 -11.60 9.94
C ILE A 95 1.78 -12.22 10.43
N LEU A 96 1.18 -13.14 9.66
CA LEU A 96 -0.09 -13.77 10.03
C LEU A 96 0.00 -14.53 11.36
N ARG A 97 1.06 -15.32 11.55
CA ARG A 97 1.30 -16.04 12.83
C ARG A 97 1.45 -15.09 14.00
N GLU A 98 2.14 -13.97 13.81
CA GLU A 98 2.28 -12.97 14.86
C GLU A 98 0.93 -12.29 15.15
N THR A 99 0.14 -11.95 14.13
CA THR A 99 -1.21 -11.40 14.34
C THR A 99 -2.11 -12.35 15.13
N GLU A 100 -2.14 -13.64 14.79
CA GLU A 100 -2.89 -14.66 15.54
C GLU A 100 -2.43 -14.75 17.01
N ARG A 101 -1.12 -14.72 17.25
CA ARG A 101 -0.55 -14.72 18.61
C ARG A 101 -1.02 -13.50 19.42
N LEU A 102 -1.11 -12.34 18.77
CA LEU A 102 -1.51 -11.07 19.40
C LEU A 102 -3.01 -11.01 19.68
N GLU A 103 -3.84 -11.58 18.82
CA GLU A 103 -5.29 -11.73 19.07
C GLU A 103 -5.56 -12.60 20.31
N ALA A 104 -4.86 -13.73 20.43
CA ALA A 104 -4.96 -14.60 21.60
C ALA A 104 -4.51 -13.95 22.92
N LEU A 105 -3.71 -12.87 22.86
CA LEU A 105 -3.27 -12.08 24.01
C LEU A 105 -4.23 -10.93 24.37
N GLY A 106 -5.12 -10.53 23.45
CA GLY A 106 -6.07 -9.43 23.64
C GLY A 106 -7.44 -9.83 24.18
N GLU A 107 -7.71 -11.13 24.34
CA GLU A 107 -8.97 -11.68 24.87
C GLU A 107 -8.95 -11.93 26.40
N SER A 108 -8.12 -11.22 27.18
CA SER A 108 -8.10 -11.29 28.66
C SER A 108 -8.04 -9.93 29.34
#